data_AF-A0A6J4EDV7-F1
#
_entry.id   AF-A0A6J4EDV7-F1
#
_cell.length_a   1.000
_cell.length_b   1.000
_cell.length_c   1.000
_cell.angle_alpha   90.00
_cell.angle_beta   90.00
_cell.angle_gamma   90.00
#
_symmetry.space_group_name_H-M   'P 1'
#
loop_
_entity.id
_entity.type
_entity.pdbx_description
1 polymer ?
#
loop_
_entity_poly.entity_id
_entity_poly.type
_entity_poly.pdbx_seq_one_letter_code
_entity_poly.pdbx_strand_id
1 'polypeptide(L)'
;MSHPEVTKETRDAQGEQEPLSAVEIAYDAVECMRLELLSARELISVLRAIDRDMDSTQHIRELCRAGMKAAEYVCEGLDAMADVFTVQLEELQGLGAPTQSEEVAHV
;
A
#
# COMPACT_ATOMS: atom_id res chain seq x y z
N MET A 1 -31.40 38.32 21.37
CA MET A 1 -30.13 37.57 21.24
C MET A 1 -30.25 36.79 19.94
N SER A 2 -29.52 37.23 18.92
CA SER A 2 -29.60 36.70 17.57
C SER A 2 -28.82 35.39 17.49
N HIS A 3 -29.47 34.32 17.05
CA HIS A 3 -28.78 33.13 16.58
C HIS A 3 -28.20 33.45 15.19
N PRO A 4 -26.88 33.35 14.98
CA PRO A 4 -26.38 33.27 13.62
C PRO A 4 -26.74 31.89 13.07
N GLU A 5 -27.58 31.87 12.03
CA GLU A 5 -27.73 30.72 11.13
C GLU A 5 -26.34 30.41 10.56
N VAL A 6 -25.75 29.29 10.97
CA VAL A 6 -24.56 28.76 10.30
C VAL A 6 -25.04 28.24 8.95
N THR A 7 -24.74 29.02 7.93
CA THR A 7 -25.00 28.78 6.53
C THR A 7 -24.51 27.40 6.11
N LYS A 8 -25.37 26.76 5.32
CA LYS A 8 -25.29 25.41 4.77
C LYS A 8 -24.24 25.31 3.63
N GLU A 9 -23.09 25.94 3.79
CA GLU A 9 -22.08 26.10 2.74
C GLU A 9 -20.72 25.60 3.23
N THR A 10 -20.53 24.28 3.24
CA THR A 10 -19.17 23.68 3.19
C THR A 10 -19.20 22.19 2.83
N ARG A 11 -20.23 21.71 2.12
CA ARG A 11 -20.33 20.29 1.74
C ARG A 11 -20.20 19.98 0.25
N ASP A 12 -19.88 20.97 -0.57
CA ASP A 12 -19.71 20.78 -2.01
C ASP A 12 -18.32 21.27 -2.45
N ALA A 13 -17.28 20.64 -1.90
CA ALA A 13 -15.92 20.71 -2.46
C ALA A 13 -15.29 19.32 -2.56
N GLN A 14 -16.11 18.27 -2.57
CA GLN A 14 -15.71 16.99 -3.13
C GLN A 14 -15.97 17.11 -4.64
N GLY A 15 -14.99 17.67 -5.36
CA GLY A 15 -14.95 17.53 -6.81
C GLY A 15 -15.17 16.05 -7.12
N GLU A 16 -16.15 15.76 -7.98
CA GLU A 16 -16.45 14.42 -8.45
C GLU A 16 -15.15 13.82 -9.00
N GLN A 17 -14.41 13.08 -8.17
CA GLN A 17 -13.27 12.33 -8.65
C GLN A 17 -13.84 11.26 -9.57
N GLU A 18 -13.38 11.28 -10.82
CA GLU A 18 -13.74 10.27 -11.80
C GLU A 18 -13.49 8.89 -11.17
N PRO A 19 -14.47 7.97 -11.22
CA PRO A 19 -14.33 6.68 -10.56
C PRO A 19 -13.14 5.95 -11.17
N LEU A 20 -12.12 5.70 -10.33
CA LEU A 20 -10.92 4.96 -10.73
C LEU A 20 -11.32 3.58 -11.26
N SER A 21 -10.66 3.15 -12.33
CA SER A 21 -10.80 1.80 -12.84
C SER A 21 -10.31 0.79 -11.79
N ALA A 22 -10.84 -0.43 -11.83
CA ALA A 22 -10.40 -1.51 -10.94
C ALA A 22 -8.88 -1.77 -11.04
N VAL A 23 -8.28 -1.53 -12.23
CA VAL A 23 -6.85 -1.67 -12.47
C VAL A 23 -6.05 -0.57 -11.76
N GLU A 24 -6.52 0.68 -11.80
CA GLU A 24 -5.88 1.80 -11.09
C GLU A 24 -5.93 1.59 -9.58
N ILE A 25 -7.08 1.16 -9.03
CA ILE A 25 -7.21 0.84 -7.61
C ILE A 25 -6.24 -0.27 -7.20
N ALA A 26 -6.13 -1.32 -8.02
CA ALA A 26 -5.22 -2.43 -7.74
C ALA A 26 -3.75 -1.98 -7.82
N TYR A 27 -3.40 -1.10 -8.76
CA TYR A 27 -2.06 -0.52 -8.87
C TYR A 27 -1.70 0.31 -7.64
N ASP A 28 -2.60 1.20 -7.21
CA ASP A 28 -2.40 2.04 -6.03
C ASP A 28 -2.25 1.20 -4.75
N ALA A 29 -2.99 0.09 -4.64
CA ALA A 29 -2.86 -0.84 -3.53
C ALA A 29 -1.47 -1.51 -3.50
N VAL A 30 -0.97 -1.99 -4.65
CA VAL A 30 0.37 -2.58 -4.76
C VAL A 30 1.45 -1.56 -4.42
N GLU A 31 1.31 -0.33 -4.91
CA GLU A 31 2.29 0.72 -4.64
C GLU A 31 2.30 1.12 -3.16
N CYS A 32 1.13 1.25 -2.52
CA CYS A 32 1.03 1.43 -1.08
C CYS A 32 1.76 0.33 -0.31
N MET A 33 1.55 -0.95 -0.67
CA MET A 33 2.22 -2.08 0.00
C MET A 33 3.74 -2.01 -0.14
N ARG A 34 4.25 -1.59 -1.31
CA ARG A 34 5.70 -1.42 -1.54
C ARG A 34 6.29 -0.29 -0.69
N LEU A 35 5.59 0.82 -0.55
CA LEU A 35 6.01 1.95 0.29
C LEU A 35 6.05 1.57 1.78
N GLU A 36 5.03 0.85 2.25
CA GLU A 36 4.99 0.37 3.64
C GLU A 36 6.12 -0.65 3.91
N LEU A 37 6.39 -1.53 2.95
CA LEU A 37 7.51 -2.47 3.04
C LEU A 37 8.86 -1.76 3.12
N LEU A 38 9.06 -0.69 2.35
CA LEU A 38 10.27 0.13 2.42
C LEU A 38 10.42 0.75 3.82
N SER A 39 9.36 1.36 4.34
CA SER A 39 9.32 1.97 5.66
C SER A 39 9.62 0.96 6.77
N ALA A 40 9.07 -0.25 6.69
CA ALA A 40 9.34 -1.33 7.63
C ALA A 40 10.82 -1.78 7.58
N ARG A 41 11.42 -1.87 6.38
CA ARG A 41 12.85 -2.17 6.22
C ARG A 41 13.75 -1.08 6.81
N GLU A 42 13.38 0.19 6.66
CA GLU A 42 14.09 1.30 7.29
C GLU A 42 14.02 1.23 8.82
N LEU A 43 12.84 0.95 9.38
CA LEU A 43 12.69 0.75 10.83
C LEU A 43 13.58 -0.39 11.33
N ILE A 44 13.62 -1.52 10.63
CA ILE A 44 14.50 -2.65 10.98
C ILE A 44 15.97 -2.21 10.98
N SER A 45 16.39 -1.40 10.01
CA SER A 45 17.74 -0.85 9.94
C SER A 45 18.09 -0.02 11.18
N VAL A 46 17.17 0.86 11.61
CA VAL A 46 17.33 1.67 12.83
C VAL A 46 17.41 0.78 14.08
N LEU A 47 16.53 -0.21 14.21
CA LEU A 47 16.55 -1.12 15.35
C LEU A 47 17.84 -1.96 15.41
N ARG A 48 18.38 -2.37 14.27
CA ARG A 48 19.70 -3.06 14.21
C ARG A 48 20.84 -2.14 14.64
N ALA A 49 20.79 -0.86 14.26
CA ALA A 49 21.80 0.09 14.67
C ALA A 49 21.83 0.23 16.20
N ILE A 50 20.65 0.33 16.83
CA ILE A 50 20.51 0.40 18.29
C ILE A 50 20.93 -0.91 18.96
N ASP A 51 20.58 -2.08 18.40
CA ASP A 51 20.99 -3.38 18.97
C ASP A 51 22.52 -3.58 18.96
N ARG A 52 23.21 -2.99 17.99
CA ARG A 52 24.68 -3.05 17.86
C ARG A 52 25.42 -1.98 18.66
N ASP A 53 24.71 -0.97 19.15
CA ASP A 53 25.30 0.08 19.96
C ASP A 53 25.69 -0.47 21.34
N MET A 54 26.98 -0.33 21.66
CA MET A 54 27.55 -0.79 22.93
C MET A 54 27.14 0.09 24.11
N ASP A 55 26.78 1.35 23.85
CA ASP A 55 26.34 2.29 24.90
C ASP A 55 24.86 2.10 25.26
N SER A 56 24.11 1.38 24.43
CA SER A 56 22.72 1.04 24.69
C SER A 56 22.58 0.07 25.88
N THR A 57 21.52 0.22 26.66
CA THR A 57 21.26 -0.70 27.78
C THR A 57 20.78 -2.06 27.27
N GLN A 58 20.98 -3.12 28.06
CA GLN A 58 20.48 -4.46 27.70
C GLN A 58 18.96 -4.47 27.44
N HIS A 59 18.19 -3.76 28.27
CA HIS A 59 16.74 -3.69 28.10
C HIS A 59 16.33 -3.04 26.77
N ILE A 60 17.01 -1.97 26.36
CA ILE A 60 16.77 -1.32 25.06
C ILE A 60 17.06 -2.31 23.92
N ARG A 61 18.19 -3.02 23.97
CA ARG A 61 18.52 -4.02 22.94
C ARG A 61 17.49 -5.15 22.86
N GLU A 62 16.99 -5.63 24.00
CA GLU A 62 15.92 -6.64 24.03
C GLU A 62 14.63 -6.14 23.37
N LEU A 63 14.23 -4.90 23.65
CA LEU A 63 13.10 -4.25 22.98
C LEU A 63 13.34 -4.12 21.46
N CYS A 64 14.54 -3.70 21.05
CA CYS A 64 14.90 -3.61 19.64
C CYS A 64 14.82 -4.97 18.94
N ARG A 65 15.28 -6.05 19.57
CA ARG A 65 15.16 -7.41 19.02
C ARG A 65 13.72 -7.87 18.87
N ALA A 66 12.87 -7.57 19.86
CA ALA A 66 11.45 -7.86 19.76
C ALA A 66 10.80 -7.07 18.61
N GLY A 67 11.12 -5.78 18.50
CA GLY A 67 10.65 -4.91 17.42
C GLY A 67 11.11 -5.38 16.04
N MET A 68 12.37 -5.81 15.89
CA MET A 68 12.88 -6.36 14.63
C MET A 68 12.10 -7.59 14.20
N LYS A 69 11.86 -8.55 15.10
CA LYS A 69 11.07 -9.75 14.79
C LYS A 69 9.64 -9.41 14.35
N ALA A 70 9.00 -8.46 15.02
CA ALA A 70 7.66 -8.02 14.66
C ALA A 70 7.63 -7.35 13.28
N ALA A 71 8.61 -6.49 12.99
CA ALA A 71 8.72 -5.84 11.69
C ALA A 71 9.07 -6.83 10.57
N GLU A 72 9.95 -7.80 10.81
CA GLU A 72 10.28 -8.87 9.85
C GLU A 72 9.04 -9.69 9.49
N TYR A 73 8.21 -10.06 10.49
CA TYR A 73 6.94 -10.75 10.25
C TYR A 73 5.97 -9.94 9.38
N VAL A 74 5.86 -8.62 9.62
CA VAL A 74 4.99 -7.75 8.81
C VAL A 74 5.54 -7.62 7.38
N CYS A 75 6.86 -7.49 7.21
CA CYS A 75 7.50 -7.46 5.91
C CYS A 75 7.20 -8.73 5.09
N GLU A 76 7.36 -9.91 5.70
CA GLU A 76 7.06 -11.19 5.03
C GLU A 76 5.60 -11.27 4.58
N GLY A 77 4.67 -10.80 5.42
CA GLY A 77 3.25 -10.73 5.08
C GLY A 77 2.94 -9.75 3.95
N LEU A 78 3.55 -8.55 3.99
CA LEU A 78 3.39 -7.54 2.94
C LEU A 78 3.99 -7.99 1.61
N ASP A 79 5.18 -8.59 1.61
CA ASP A 79 5.83 -9.16 0.42
C ASP A 79 4.91 -10.23 -0.21
N ALA A 80 4.39 -11.17 0.59
CA ALA A 80 3.48 -12.21 0.10
C ALA A 80 2.16 -11.63 -0.49
N MET A 81 1.59 -10.60 0.14
CA MET A 81 0.39 -9.94 -0.38
C MET A 81 0.68 -9.16 -1.66
N ALA A 82 1.83 -8.48 -1.75
CA ALA A 82 2.24 -7.76 -2.94
C ALA A 82 2.43 -8.71 -4.14
N ASP A 83 2.99 -9.90 -3.92
CA ASP A 83 3.13 -10.93 -4.97
C ASP A 83 1.76 -11.39 -5.49
N VAL A 84 0.83 -11.71 -4.59
CA VAL A 84 -0.53 -12.14 -4.97
C VAL A 84 -1.25 -11.05 -5.76
N PHE A 85 -1.18 -9.80 -5.29
CA PHE A 85 -1.84 -8.69 -5.96
C PHE A 85 -1.19 -8.35 -7.31
N THR A 86 0.12 -8.52 -7.45
CA THR A 86 0.82 -8.34 -8.72
C THR A 86 0.30 -9.34 -9.76
N VAL A 87 0.18 -10.62 -9.41
CA VAL A 87 -0.39 -11.66 -10.30
C VAL A 87 -1.83 -11.33 -10.68
N GLN A 88 -2.66 -10.94 -9.72
CA GLN A 88 -4.06 -10.58 -9.99
C GLN A 88 -4.19 -9.34 -10.88
N LEU A 89 -3.26 -8.40 -10.76
CA LEU A 89 -3.22 -7.21 -11.60
C LEU A 89 -2.81 -7.54 -13.04
N GLU A 90 -1.86 -8.45 -13.24
CA GLU A 90 -1.51 -8.97 -14.56
C GLU A 90 -2.69 -9.69 -15.23
N GLU A 91 -3.47 -10.49 -14.47
CA GLU A 91 -4.69 -11.14 -14.96
C GLU A 91 -5.75 -10.12 -15.40
N LEU A 92 -6.00 -9.08 -14.58
CA LEU A 92 -6.91 -7.98 -14.89
C LEU A 92 -6.48 -7.21 -16.15
N GLN A 93 -5.18 -6.99 -16.35
CA GLN A 93 -4.66 -6.36 -17.55
C GLN A 93 -4.77 -7.27 -18.78
N GLY A 94 -4.54 -8.57 -18.63
CA GLY A 94 -4.70 -9.57 -19.69
C GLY A 94 -6.15 -9.71 -20.16
N LEU A 95 -7.13 -9.55 -19.26
CA LEU A 95 -8.57 -9.53 -19.58
C LEU A 95 -9.02 -8.26 -20.31
N GLY A 96 -8.26 -7.17 -20.22
CA GLY A 96 -8.50 -5.91 -20.94
C GLY A 96 -7.92 -5.87 -22.36
N ALA A 97 -7.16 -6.89 -22.77
CA ALA A 97 -6.62 -6.98 -24.12
C ALA A 97 -7.78 -7.25 -25.11
N PRO A 98 -7.96 -6.43 -26.17
CA PRO A 98 -8.94 -6.73 -27.19
C PRO A 98 -8.57 -8.07 -27.83
N THR A 99 -9.46 -9.07 -27.70
CA THR A 99 -9.38 -10.30 -28.47
C THR A 99 -9.51 -9.95 -29.95
N GLN A 100 -8.38 -9.77 -30.64
CA GLN A 100 -8.37 -9.73 -32.10
C GLN A 100 -8.64 -11.14 -32.64
N SER A 101 -9.90 -11.41 -32.99
CA SER A 101 -10.41 -12.43 -33.94
C SER A 101 -11.88 -12.64 -33.55
N GLU A 102 -12.87 -12.30 -34.37
CA GLU A 102 -13.05 -12.75 -35.75
C GLU A 102 -13.54 -11.60 -36.64
N GLU A 103 -12.63 -11.05 -37.44
CA GLU A 103 -12.99 -10.53 -38.76
C GLU A 103 -12.43 -11.53 -39.77
N VAL A 104 -13.19 -12.59 -40.04
CA VAL A 104 -13.05 -13.32 -41.31
C VAL A 104 -14.39 -13.20 -42.02
N ALA A 105 -14.54 -12.07 -42.70
CA ALA A 105 -15.35 -12.01 -43.89
C ALA A 105 -14.81 -13.05 -44.89
N HIS A 106 -15.55 -14.14 -45.10
CA HIS A 106 -15.42 -14.91 -46.32
C HIS A 106 -16.80 -15.35 -46.82
N VAL A 107 -17.24 -14.60 -47.84
CA VAL A 107 -18.07 -14.97 -49.00
C VAL A 107 -19.53 -15.31 -48.74
#